data_AF-F8Q454-F1
#
_entry.id   AF-F8Q454-F1
#
_cell.length_a   1.000
_cell.length_b   1.000
_cell.length_c   1.000
_cell.angle_alpha   90.00
_cell.angle_beta   90.00
_cell.angle_gamma   90.00
#
_symmetry.space_group_name_H-M   'P 1'
#
loop_
_entity.id
_entity.type
_entity.pdbx_description
1 polymer ?
#
loop_
_entity_poly.entity_id
_entity_poly.type
_entity_poly.pdbx_seq_one_letter_code
_entity_poly.pdbx_strand_id
1 'polypeptide(L)' 'LQDLGQTLFALYAYDNFDDNLKTSASTIELSTDSLKHLTSGLLFPLQHGVSQVNLKCSHALWKQF' A
#
# COMPACT_ATOMS: atom_id res chain seq x y z
N LEU A 1 -8.18 -6.69 9.06
CA LEU A 1 -7.61 -6.68 7.68
C LEU A 1 -8.14 -7.86 6.88
N GLN A 2 -7.95 -9.10 7.36
CA GLN A 2 -8.46 -10.31 6.71
C GLN A 2 -9.97 -10.29 6.48
N ASP A 3 -10.76 -9.90 7.50
CA ASP A 3 -12.22 -9.84 7.39
C ASP A 3 -12.69 -8.91 6.28
N LEU A 4 -12.07 -7.72 6.16
CA LEU A 4 -12.38 -6.76 5.09
C LEU A 4 -11.96 -7.31 3.72
N GLY A 5 -10.80 -7.95 3.61
CA GLY A 5 -10.38 -8.60 2.37
C GLY A 5 -11.34 -9.70 1.89
N GLN A 6 -11.92 -10.47 2.82
CA GLN A 6 -12.88 -11.52 2.51
C GLN A 6 -14.21 -10.99 1.94
N THR A 7 -14.54 -9.72 2.17
CA THR A 7 -15.76 -9.11 1.59
C THR A 7 -15.67 -8.89 0.08
N LEU A 8 -14.46 -8.89 -0.49
CA LEU A 8 -14.18 -8.45 -1.87
C LEU A 8 -14.54 -6.98 -2.15
N PHE A 9 -14.77 -6.18 -1.10
CA PHE A 9 -15.04 -4.75 -1.16
C PHE A 9 -13.94 -3.92 -0.48
N ALA A 10 -12.71 -4.43 -0.50
CA ALA A 10 -11.55 -3.72 0.01
C ALA A 10 -10.83 -3.02 -1.14
N LEU A 11 -10.55 -1.73 -0.99
CA LEU A 11 -9.59 -1.03 -1.83
C LEU A 11 -8.19 -1.21 -1.25
N TYR A 12 -7.24 -1.57 -2.11
CA TYR A 12 -5.82 -1.63 -1.80
C TYR A 12 -5.10 -0.58 -2.65
N ALA A 13 -4.39 0.34 -2.01
CA ALA A 13 -3.50 1.27 -2.68
C ALA A 13 -2.09 1.06 -2.15
N TYR A 14 -1.12 0.90 -3.05
CA TYR A 14 0.29 0.77 -2.71
C TYR A 14 1.07 1.93 -3.32
N ASP A 15 2.06 2.42 -2.59
CA ASP A 15 2.98 3.43 -3.07
C ASP A 15 4.41 3.09 -2.63
N ASN A 16 5.36 3.19 -3.56
CA ASN A 16 6.77 2.94 -3.30
C ASN A 16 7.47 4.29 -3.22
N PHE A 17 8.15 4.55 -2.11
CA PHE A 17 8.86 5.81 -1.90
C PHE A 17 10.24 5.57 -1.28
N ASP A 18 11.15 6.46 -1.62
CA ASP A 18 12.49 6.49 -1.05
C ASP A 18 12.53 7.54 0.05
N ASP A 19 12.91 7.14 1.24
CA ASP A 19 13.06 8.07 2.37
C ASP A 19 14.46 7.98 2.98
N ASN A 20 14.96 9.14 3.38
CA ASN A 20 16.24 9.25 4.05
C ASN A 20 16.03 9.19 5.56
N LEU A 21 15.93 7.97 6.09
CA LEU A 21 15.73 7.73 7.52
C LEU A 21 17.03 7.98 8.29
N LYS A 22 17.19 9.22 8.75
CA LYS A 22 18.32 9.62 9.61
C LYS A 22 18.18 8.96 10.98
N THR A 23 19.04 8.00 11.28
CA THR A 23 19.17 7.48 12.64
C THR A 23 19.92 8.49 13.50
N SER A 24 19.44 8.74 14.72
CA SER A 24 20.17 9.53 15.71
C SER A 24 21.35 8.69 16.25
N ALA A 25 22.35 8.43 15.41
CA ALA A 25 23.58 7.79 15.86
C ALA A 25 24.40 8.83 16.63
N SER A 26 24.63 8.57 17.92
CA SER A 26 25.59 9.33 18.72
C SER A 26 26.98 9.12 18.13
N THR A 27 27.47 10.12 17.40
CA THR A 27 28.90 10.45 17.25
C THR A 27 29.88 9.36 16.77
N ILE A 28 29.42 8.35 16.02
CA ILE A 28 30.32 7.45 15.28
C ILE A 28 29.96 7.60 13.81
N GLU A 29 30.87 8.20 13.03
CA GLU A 29 30.81 8.30 11.57
C GLU A 29 30.93 6.90 10.94
N LEU A 30 29.90 6.08 11.09
CA LEU A 30 29.65 4.96 10.21
C LEU A 30 28.72 5.49 9.12
N SER A 31 29.19 5.51 7.88
CA SER A 31 28.37 5.81 6.70
C SER A 31 27.35 4.69 6.51
N THR A 32 26.34 4.62 7.37
CA THR A 32 25.21 3.73 7.22
C THR A 32 24.32 4.25 6.12
N ASP A 33 23.98 3.38 5.17
CA ASP A 33 23.04 3.68 4.10
C ASP A 33 21.68 4.08 4.70
N SER A 34 21.41 5.39 4.66
CA SER A 34 20.23 6.02 5.24
C SER A 34 19.09 6.15 4.23
N LEU A 35 19.36 5.91 2.94
CA LEU A 35 18.32 5.84 1.92
C LEU A 35 17.61 4.50 2.06
N LYS A 36 16.31 4.53 2.29
CA LYS A 36 15.48 3.32 2.43
C LYS A 36 14.41 3.32 1.35
N HIS A 37 14.39 2.25 0.58
CA HIS A 37 13.30 1.91 -0.33
C HIS A 37 12.15 1.32 0.50
N LEU A 38 11.05 2.05 0.60
CA LEU A 38 9.89 1.66 1.39
C LEU A 38 8.66 1.51 0.51
N THR A 39 7.76 0.61 0.93
CA THR A 39 6.43 0.47 0.34
C THR A 39 5.41 0.79 1.41
N SER A 40 4.55 1.77 1.15
CA SER A 40 3.36 2.02 1.96
C SER A 40 2.15 1.33 1.33
N GLY A 41 1.21 0.91 2.18
CA GLY A 41 -0.05 0.31 1.77
C GLY A 41 -1.21 0.94 2.53
N LEU A 42 -2.25 1.33 1.82
CA LEU A 42 -3.50 1.83 2.36
C LEU A 42 -4.62 0.84 2.03
N LEU A 43 -5.40 0.49 3.05
CA LEU A 43 -6.56 -0.40 2.91
C LEU A 43 -7.79 0.21 3.58
N PHE A 44 -8.88 0.31 2.82
CA PHE A 44 -10.16 0.81 3.31
C PHE A 44 -11.36 0.14 2.61
N PRO A 45 -12.53 0.09 3.26
CA PRO A 45 -13.72 -0.46 2.64
C PRO A 45 -14.25 0.45 1.53
N LEU A 46 -14.70 -0.15 0.43
CA LEU A 46 -15.50 0.52 -0.58
C LEU A 46 -16.87 0.85 0.02
N GLN A 47 -17.18 2.15 0.13
CA GLN A 47 -18.42 2.66 0.74
C GLN A 47 -19.47 3.04 -0.32
N HIS A 48 -20.61 3.59 0.13
CA HIS A 48 -21.69 4.13 -0.71
C HIS A 48 -22.47 3.08 -1.53
N GLY A 49 -22.72 1.91 -0.94
CA GLY A 49 -23.60 0.90 -1.56
C GLY A 49 -22.97 0.16 -2.74
N VAL A 50 -21.63 0.14 -2.83
CA VAL A 50 -20.92 -0.67 -3.81
C VAL A 50 -21.33 -2.15 -3.67
N SER A 51 -21.65 -2.75 -4.80
CA SER A 51 -22.05 -4.16 -4.92
C SER A 51 -21.11 -4.90 -5.86
N GLN A 52 -21.17 -6.23 -5.88
CA GLN A 52 -20.32 -7.05 -6.75
C GLN A 52 -20.50 -6.72 -8.25
N VAL A 53 -21.71 -6.31 -8.66
CA VAL A 53 -21.99 -5.90 -10.04
C VAL A 53 -21.15 -4.70 -10.46
N ASN A 54 -20.87 -3.77 -9.53
CA ASN A 54 -20.02 -2.61 -9.80
C ASN A 54 -18.55 -3.03 -10.02
N LEU A 55 -18.13 -4.18 -9.49
CA LEU A 55 -16.77 -4.70 -9.59
C LEU A 55 -16.59 -5.78 -10.67
N LYS A 56 -17.61 -6.06 -11.49
CA LYS A 56 -17.57 -7.14 -12.51
C LYS A 56 -16.42 -7.03 -13.52
N CYS A 57 -15.90 -5.82 -13.73
CA CYS A 57 -14.80 -5.55 -14.66
C CYS A 57 -13.43 -5.48 -13.97
N SER A 58 -13.34 -5.61 -12.64
CA SER A 58 -12.10 -5.41 -11.89
C SER A 58 -10.96 -6.30 -12.40
N HIS A 59 -11.25 -7.58 -12.64
CA HIS A 59 -10.29 -8.54 -13.19
C HIS A 59 -9.84 -8.18 -14.61
N ALA A 60 -10.76 -7.73 -15.44
CA ALA A 60 -10.46 -7.35 -16.82
C ALA A 60 -9.63 -6.06 -16.90
N LEU A 61 -9.87 -5.12 -15.99
CA LEU A 61 -9.07 -3.90 -15.84
C LEU A 61 -7.69 -4.21 -15.27
N TRP A 62 -7.60 -5.04 -14.23
CA TRP A 62 -6.33 -5.40 -13.61
C TRP A 62 -5.35 -6.06 -14.59
N LYS A 63 -5.85 -6.85 -15.53
CA LYS A 63 -5.02 -7.49 -16.58
C LYS A 63 -4.45 -6.53 -17.63
N GLN A 64 -4.87 -5.26 -17.64
CA GLN A 64 -4.41 -4.26 -18.60
C GLN A 64 -3.28 -3.39 -18.03
N PHE A 65 -2.97 -3.53 -16.75
CA PHE A 65 -1.85 -2.89 -16.06
C PHE A 65 -0.78 -3.94 -15.73
#